data_AF-A0A1L7GD69-F1
#
_entry.id   AF-A0A1L7GD69-F1
#
_cell.length_a   1.000
_cell.length_b   1.000
_cell.length_c   1.000
_cell.angle_alpha   90.00
_cell.angle_beta   90.00
_cell.angle_gamma   90.00
#
_symmetry.space_group_name_H-M   'P 1'
#
loop_
_entity.id
_entity.type
_entity.pdbx_description
1 polymer ?
#
loop_
_entity_poly.entity_id
_entity_poly.type
_entity_poly.pdbx_seq_one_letter_code
_entity_poly.pdbx_strand_id
1 'polypeptide(L)'
;MTSEEPGTTSGTRRRPAWVVGSIAAAVLLAGGGTAYWASAAQGDGAAARRTGDSAASAPRDAGEPSGPGIAPGEPDPSGSGVVYRADVKLPEAPAAAPAYRVTGEVAEADVARLAAALGISGTPRLEGDVWLAGEAADGSGPRLTVARTAPGTWNFNRFQAGGDGAGSGAGDDCVRGKDTCGPATLPRDGGGAGGSGKPVSEEAAKAAAGPVLAALGQGGAKLDARLTQGSVRVVTADPVVGGLPTQGWSTKVSVGADGSVVGGSGELKAPVKAADQPVVGAVEALARLNARSGGQGGSPEPSGCASAVPPAADTAAGDAVAGATDTVPCNPEPRPMKPPRTETVKGAVLGLAPGTVEGARGLVPAWLFEVAGRSGGPGHTVAEPASAEQGTPGPKDGRTVPGFSYKEDDRKLTVNFWGSVCSTYAVEAREQAESVMVKITDTPNKPGQACIMLAEERSLSVTLKEPLGDRKVLDATTGKPLPRQ
;
A
#
# COMPACT_ATOMS: atom_id res chain seq x y z
N MET A 1 -34.10 -50.32 -74.90
CA MET A 1 -34.04 -51.60 -74.18
C MET A 1 -34.43 -51.31 -72.74
N THR A 2 -35.53 -51.91 -72.34
CA THR A 2 -36.19 -51.89 -71.03
C THR A 2 -35.45 -52.76 -70.02
N SER A 3 -35.53 -52.38 -68.74
CA SER A 3 -35.61 -53.20 -67.51
C SER A 3 -35.14 -52.31 -66.35
N GLU A 4 -35.74 -52.24 -65.16
CA GLU A 4 -36.98 -52.74 -64.60
C GLU A 4 -37.04 -52.05 -63.21
N GLU A 5 -38.19 -51.51 -62.83
CA GLU A 5 -38.46 -51.05 -61.45
C GLU A 5 -39.40 -52.10 -60.82
N PRO A 6 -39.31 -52.34 -59.49
CA PRO A 6 -40.43 -51.87 -58.66
C PRO A 6 -39.96 -51.40 -57.26
N GLY A 7 -40.54 -50.33 -56.70
CA GLY A 7 -41.75 -50.40 -55.86
C GLY A 7 -41.35 -50.55 -54.38
N THR A 8 -41.93 -49.90 -53.38
CA THR A 8 -43.28 -49.35 -53.23
C THR A 8 -43.37 -48.56 -51.92
N THR A 9 -44.17 -47.47 -51.92
CA THR A 9 -45.12 -47.01 -50.87
C THR A 9 -44.60 -46.69 -49.46
N SER A 10 -45.11 -45.72 -48.68
CA SER A 10 -46.21 -44.75 -48.73
C SER A 10 -46.07 -43.94 -47.43
N GLY A 11 -46.28 -42.62 -47.42
CA GLY A 11 -47.48 -42.12 -46.75
C GLY A 11 -47.24 -40.93 -45.81
N THR A 12 -47.88 -39.81 -46.16
CA THR A 12 -48.47 -38.75 -45.29
C THR A 12 -47.55 -37.93 -44.37
N ARG A 13 -47.22 -36.66 -44.69
CA ARG A 13 -48.00 -35.38 -44.61
C ARG A 13 -48.07 -34.71 -43.21
N ARG A 14 -47.41 -33.54 -43.17
CA ARG A 14 -47.80 -32.22 -42.59
C ARG A 14 -47.89 -32.15 -41.04
N ARG A 15 -47.24 -31.22 -40.34
CA ARG A 15 -47.30 -29.74 -40.43
C ARG A 15 -46.11 -29.08 -39.67
N PRO A 16 -45.90 -27.76 -39.84
CA PRO A 16 -44.62 -27.10 -39.58
C PRO A 16 -44.50 -26.60 -38.13
N ALA A 17 -43.35 -26.84 -37.51
CA ALA A 17 -42.98 -26.16 -36.27
C ALA A 17 -42.20 -24.89 -36.62
N TRP A 18 -42.79 -23.76 -36.26
CA TRP A 18 -42.15 -22.46 -36.21
C TRP A 18 -40.94 -22.56 -35.28
N VAL A 19 -39.74 -22.36 -35.81
CA VAL A 19 -38.56 -22.09 -34.99
C VAL A 19 -38.25 -20.61 -35.14
N VAL A 20 -38.72 -19.87 -34.15
CA VAL A 20 -38.21 -18.54 -33.78
C VAL A 20 -36.77 -18.77 -33.32
N GLY A 21 -35.81 -18.59 -34.23
CA GLY A 21 -34.40 -18.53 -33.90
C GLY A 21 -34.08 -17.13 -33.40
N SER A 22 -34.22 -16.91 -32.09
CA SER A 22 -33.79 -15.69 -31.41
C SER A 22 -32.29 -15.48 -31.65
N ILE A 23 -31.95 -14.43 -32.39
CA ILE A 23 -30.59 -13.90 -32.46
C ILE A 23 -30.33 -13.16 -31.13
N ALA A 24 -29.82 -13.90 -30.14
CA ALA A 24 -29.22 -13.29 -28.96
C ALA A 24 -27.79 -12.86 -29.34
N ALA A 25 -27.65 -11.62 -29.80
CA ALA A 25 -26.36 -10.96 -29.88
C ALA A 25 -25.92 -10.62 -28.44
N ALA A 26 -25.17 -11.52 -27.82
CA ALA A 26 -24.49 -11.25 -26.56
C ALA A 26 -23.28 -10.33 -26.84
N VAL A 27 -23.49 -9.02 -26.66
CA VAL A 27 -22.40 -8.05 -26.58
C VAL A 27 -21.71 -8.26 -25.23
N LEU A 28 -20.54 -8.91 -25.24
CA LEU A 28 -19.62 -8.91 -24.10
C LEU A 28 -19.02 -7.51 -23.96
N LEU A 29 -19.68 -6.66 -23.16
CA LEU A 29 -19.07 -5.45 -22.64
C LEU A 29 -17.96 -5.85 -21.68
N ALA A 30 -16.73 -5.46 -22.03
CA ALA A 30 -15.59 -5.40 -21.14
C ALA A 30 -15.91 -4.44 -19.98
N GLY A 31 -16.46 -4.99 -18.91
CA GLY A 31 -16.61 -4.35 -17.62
C GLY A 31 -15.32 -4.51 -16.81
N GLY A 32 -14.73 -3.38 -16.44
CA GLY A 32 -13.49 -3.31 -15.67
C GLY A 32 -13.63 -3.99 -14.30
N GLY A 33 -12.59 -4.75 -13.96
CA GLY A 33 -12.40 -5.31 -12.64
C GLY A 33 -12.23 -4.19 -11.62
N THR A 34 -13.26 -4.00 -10.78
CA THR A 34 -13.12 -3.35 -9.49
C THR A 34 -12.34 -4.29 -8.58
N ALA A 35 -11.21 -3.82 -8.05
CA ALA A 35 -10.51 -4.50 -6.98
C ALA A 35 -11.39 -4.48 -5.73
N TYR A 36 -12.15 -5.55 -5.52
CA TYR A 36 -12.78 -5.83 -4.23
C TYR A 36 -11.70 -6.28 -3.26
N TRP A 37 -11.40 -5.42 -2.29
CA TRP A 37 -10.81 -5.83 -1.04
C TRP A 37 -11.83 -6.72 -0.30
N ALA A 38 -11.63 -8.04 -0.35
CA ALA A 38 -12.34 -8.95 0.52
C ALA A 38 -11.62 -9.01 1.88
N SER A 39 -12.02 -8.12 2.79
CA SER A 39 -12.04 -8.44 4.21
C SER A 39 -13.06 -9.57 4.41
N ALA A 40 -12.60 -10.72 4.90
CA ALA A 40 -13.45 -11.87 5.15
C ALA A 40 -14.57 -11.52 6.17
N ALA A 41 -15.81 -11.49 5.70
CA ALA A 41 -17.02 -11.75 6.47
C ALA A 41 -18.10 -12.26 5.49
N GLN A 42 -18.50 -13.51 5.67
CA GLN A 42 -19.40 -14.25 4.79
C GLN A 42 -20.88 -13.92 5.10
N GLY A 43 -21.61 -13.48 4.07
CA GLY A 43 -22.97 -13.94 3.74
C GLY A 43 -24.20 -13.24 4.34
N ASP A 44 -25.05 -12.66 3.47
CA ASP A 44 -26.42 -12.24 3.78
C ASP A 44 -27.47 -13.33 3.41
N GLY A 45 -28.43 -13.57 4.31
CA GLY A 45 -29.83 -13.85 3.94
C GLY A 45 -30.48 -15.20 4.31
N ALA A 46 -31.27 -15.16 5.40
CA ALA A 46 -32.57 -15.86 5.65
C ALA A 46 -32.64 -16.93 6.77
N ALA A 47 -33.11 -16.45 7.93
CA ALA A 47 -33.94 -17.08 8.96
C ALA A 47 -33.54 -18.46 9.56
N ALA A 48 -32.79 -18.42 10.66
CA ALA A 48 -33.12 -19.20 11.86
C ALA A 48 -32.55 -18.50 13.12
N ARG A 49 -33.44 -18.07 14.01
CA ARG A 49 -33.10 -17.64 15.38
C ARG A 49 -32.26 -18.73 16.07
N ARG A 50 -31.04 -18.41 16.51
CA ARG A 50 -30.47 -18.97 17.75
C ARG A 50 -29.64 -17.91 18.47
N THR A 51 -29.96 -17.80 19.74
CA THR A 51 -29.53 -16.84 20.75
C THR A 51 -28.20 -17.26 21.40
N GLY A 52 -27.41 -16.26 21.82
CA GLY A 52 -26.48 -16.32 22.98
C GLY A 52 -25.22 -17.15 22.79
N ASP A 53 -24.06 -16.51 22.60
CA ASP A 53 -23.19 -16.13 23.74
C ASP A 53 -21.85 -15.57 23.21
N SER A 54 -21.59 -14.33 23.58
CA SER A 54 -20.36 -13.60 23.25
C SER A 54 -19.21 -14.13 24.09
N ALA A 55 -18.31 -14.92 23.49
CA ALA A 55 -17.00 -15.17 24.06
C ALA A 55 -16.15 -13.91 23.89
N ALA A 56 -16.03 -13.13 24.97
CA ALA A 56 -15.15 -11.99 25.07
C ALA A 56 -13.71 -12.42 24.73
N SER A 57 -13.09 -11.72 23.77
CA SER A 57 -11.65 -11.85 23.53
C SER A 57 -10.92 -11.35 24.77
N ALA A 58 -10.15 -12.23 25.42
CA ALA A 58 -9.25 -11.82 26.48
C ALA A 58 -8.24 -10.80 25.90
N PRO A 59 -7.94 -9.70 26.62
CA PRO A 59 -6.89 -8.77 26.19
C PRO A 59 -5.57 -9.53 26.14
N ARG A 60 -4.90 -9.48 24.99
CA ARG A 60 -3.52 -9.95 24.87
C ARG A 60 -2.65 -9.00 25.68
N ASP A 61 -1.82 -9.54 26.58
CA ASP A 61 -0.71 -8.78 27.15
C ASP A 61 0.18 -8.32 26.00
N ALA A 62 0.13 -7.02 25.71
CA ALA A 62 1.20 -6.36 25.00
C ALA A 62 2.42 -6.49 25.92
N GLY A 63 3.37 -7.35 25.56
CA GLY A 63 4.66 -7.42 26.27
C GLY A 63 5.19 -6.00 26.47
N GLU A 64 5.76 -5.74 27.65
CA GLU A 64 6.12 -4.40 28.12
C GLU A 64 6.64 -3.54 26.97
N PRO A 65 5.92 -2.48 26.56
CA PRO A 65 6.44 -1.54 25.60
C PRO A 65 7.72 -0.98 26.21
N SER A 66 8.87 -1.26 25.57
CA SER A 66 10.14 -0.69 25.96
C SER A 66 10.13 0.79 25.59
N GLY A 67 9.50 1.60 26.42
CA GLY A 67 9.38 3.04 26.31
C GLY A 67 7.93 3.54 26.20
N PRO A 68 7.65 4.75 26.71
CA PRO A 68 6.34 5.37 26.52
C PRO A 68 6.08 5.56 25.02
N GLY A 69 4.96 5.02 24.54
CA GLY A 69 4.47 5.31 23.19
C GLY A 69 4.10 6.80 23.09
N ILE A 70 4.35 7.41 21.93
CA ILE A 70 3.99 8.81 21.69
C ILE A 70 2.53 8.84 21.28
N ALA A 71 1.66 9.40 22.13
CA ALA A 71 0.26 9.56 21.77
C ALA A 71 0.09 10.63 20.65
N PRO A 72 -0.95 10.55 19.81
CA PRO A 72 -1.26 11.60 18.86
C PRO A 72 -1.35 12.98 19.56
N GLY A 73 -0.51 13.94 19.16
CA GLY A 73 -0.44 15.29 19.74
C GLY A 73 0.60 15.48 20.85
N GLU A 74 1.25 14.43 21.33
CA GLU A 74 2.34 14.52 22.30
C GLU A 74 3.66 14.89 21.58
N PRO A 75 4.43 15.88 22.09
CA PRO A 75 5.76 16.17 21.58
C PRO A 75 6.66 14.94 21.57
N ASP A 76 7.35 14.69 20.45
CA ASP A 76 8.29 13.57 20.32
C ASP A 76 9.42 13.69 21.37
N PRO A 77 9.51 12.76 22.34
CA PRO A 77 10.55 12.78 23.37
C PRO A 77 11.96 12.56 22.81
N SER A 78 12.11 12.15 21.54
CA SER A 78 13.39 12.00 20.86
C SER A 78 13.97 13.31 20.31
N GLY A 79 13.20 14.40 20.31
CA GLY A 79 13.62 15.76 19.92
C GLY A 79 12.89 16.30 18.68
N SER A 80 13.08 17.58 18.37
CA SER A 80 12.41 18.32 17.28
C SER A 80 12.91 18.01 15.86
N GLY A 81 13.20 16.74 15.58
CA GLY A 81 13.62 16.23 14.26
C GLY A 81 15.14 16.13 14.07
N VAL A 82 15.54 15.83 12.82
CA VAL A 82 16.93 15.66 12.39
C VAL A 82 17.33 16.82 11.48
N VAL A 83 18.50 17.39 11.70
CA VAL A 83 19.13 18.38 10.82
C VAL A 83 20.39 17.78 10.22
N TYR A 84 20.49 17.80 8.90
CA TYR A 84 21.64 17.30 8.16
C TYR A 84 22.61 18.44 7.84
N ARG A 85 23.88 18.26 8.17
CA ARG A 85 24.96 19.21 7.87
C ARG A 85 26.03 18.54 7.02
N ALA A 86 26.31 19.09 5.85
CA ALA A 86 27.43 18.66 5.03
C ALA A 86 28.76 19.12 5.64
N ASP A 87 29.72 18.21 5.77
CA ASP A 87 31.12 18.52 6.11
C ASP A 87 32.06 18.49 4.90
N VAL A 88 31.52 18.17 3.72
CA VAL A 88 32.19 18.18 2.42
C VAL A 88 31.55 19.20 1.49
N LYS A 89 32.28 19.62 0.44
CA LYS A 89 31.70 20.38 -0.67
C LYS A 89 30.72 19.48 -1.42
N LEU A 90 29.46 19.86 -1.42
CA LEU A 90 28.42 19.17 -2.17
C LEU A 90 28.55 19.45 -3.67
N PRO A 91 28.25 18.46 -4.53
CA PRO A 91 28.35 18.59 -5.99
C PRO A 91 27.30 19.54 -6.58
N GLU A 92 27.66 20.14 -7.72
CA GLU A 92 26.72 20.87 -8.57
C GLU A 92 25.85 19.90 -9.38
N ALA A 93 24.65 20.34 -9.75
CA ALA A 93 23.74 19.53 -10.57
C ALA A 93 23.98 19.75 -12.06
N PRO A 94 23.76 18.72 -12.90
CA PRO A 94 23.47 18.95 -14.31
C PRO A 94 22.16 19.74 -14.46
N ALA A 95 21.90 20.32 -15.63
CA ALA A 95 20.65 21.06 -15.86
C ALA A 95 19.39 20.18 -15.77
N ALA A 96 19.51 18.90 -16.16
CA ALA A 96 18.43 17.92 -16.12
C ALA A 96 18.97 16.50 -15.88
N ALA A 97 18.10 15.60 -15.43
CA ALA A 97 18.42 14.20 -15.21
C ALA A 97 17.23 13.29 -15.59
N PRO A 98 17.49 12.04 -16.02
CA PRO A 98 16.44 11.15 -16.49
C PRO A 98 15.52 10.67 -15.36
N ALA A 99 14.21 10.72 -15.60
CA ALA A 99 13.23 9.93 -14.86
C ALA A 99 12.99 8.59 -15.57
N TYR A 100 12.53 7.59 -14.82
CA TYR A 100 12.22 6.26 -15.36
C TYR A 100 10.82 5.85 -14.95
N ARG A 101 10.04 5.37 -15.91
CA ARG A 101 8.70 4.81 -15.65
C ARG A 101 8.76 3.29 -15.70
N VAL A 102 7.78 2.63 -15.08
CA VAL A 102 7.62 1.18 -15.19
C VAL A 102 6.29 0.89 -15.87
N THR A 103 6.33 0.19 -17.00
CA THR A 103 5.16 -0.01 -17.87
C THR A 103 5.11 -1.42 -18.43
N GLY A 104 3.93 -1.79 -18.94
CA GLY A 104 3.69 -3.08 -19.58
C GLY A 104 3.35 -4.18 -18.59
N GLU A 105 3.40 -5.41 -19.09
CA GLU A 105 3.08 -6.61 -18.32
C GLU A 105 4.34 -7.47 -18.09
N VAL A 106 4.26 -8.27 -17.03
CA VAL A 106 5.20 -9.34 -16.70
C VAL A 106 4.89 -10.54 -17.57
N ALA A 107 5.89 -11.03 -18.30
CA ALA A 107 5.78 -12.23 -19.10
C ALA A 107 5.97 -13.49 -18.23
N GLU A 108 5.30 -14.59 -18.59
CA GLU A 108 5.45 -15.89 -17.93
C GLU A 108 6.92 -16.31 -17.83
N ALA A 109 7.71 -16.10 -18.88
CA ALA A 109 9.13 -16.43 -18.93
C ALA A 109 9.97 -15.65 -17.89
N ASP A 110 9.58 -14.42 -17.56
CA ASP A 110 10.25 -13.64 -16.50
C ASP A 110 9.96 -14.23 -15.12
N VAL A 111 8.71 -14.66 -14.89
CA VAL A 111 8.31 -15.33 -13.65
C VAL A 111 8.98 -16.69 -13.53
N ALA A 112 9.03 -17.47 -14.62
CA ALA A 112 9.67 -18.78 -14.64
C ALA A 112 11.17 -18.69 -14.32
N ARG A 113 11.85 -17.66 -14.85
CA ARG A 113 13.26 -17.39 -14.53
C ARG A 113 13.48 -17.07 -13.05
N LEU A 114 12.62 -16.24 -12.46
CA LEU A 114 12.68 -15.92 -11.03
C LEU A 114 12.36 -17.15 -10.16
N ALA A 115 11.32 -17.91 -10.53
CA ALA A 115 10.93 -19.14 -9.84
C ALA A 115 12.06 -20.17 -9.82
N ALA A 116 12.72 -20.40 -10.97
CA ALA A 116 13.87 -21.30 -11.05
C ALA A 116 15.02 -20.86 -10.13
N ALA A 117 15.32 -19.56 -10.07
CA ALA A 117 16.35 -19.02 -9.18
C ALA A 117 16.02 -19.16 -7.68
N LEU A 118 14.72 -19.26 -7.34
CA LEU A 118 14.22 -19.51 -5.98
C LEU A 118 14.10 -21.01 -5.65
N GLY A 119 14.44 -21.89 -6.58
CA GLY A 119 14.32 -23.34 -6.43
C GLY A 119 12.89 -23.86 -6.59
N ILE A 120 12.00 -23.06 -7.18
CA ILE A 120 10.64 -23.49 -7.52
C ILE A 120 10.66 -24.20 -8.88
N SER A 121 10.07 -25.39 -8.93
CA SER A 121 9.86 -26.15 -10.16
C SER A 121 8.44 -25.97 -10.68
N GLY A 122 8.25 -26.18 -11.99
CA GLY A 122 6.95 -26.12 -12.66
C GLY A 122 6.71 -24.80 -13.40
N THR A 123 5.62 -24.78 -14.16
CA THR A 123 5.24 -23.63 -14.98
C THR A 123 4.43 -22.63 -14.16
N PRO A 124 4.76 -21.32 -14.20
CA PRO A 124 3.94 -20.30 -13.57
C PRO A 124 2.54 -20.28 -14.16
N ARG A 125 1.53 -20.10 -13.31
CA ARG A 125 0.12 -19.99 -13.71
C ARG A 125 -0.39 -18.58 -13.47
N LEU A 126 -1.16 -18.04 -14.40
CA LEU A 126 -1.81 -16.74 -14.22
C LEU A 126 -3.20 -16.95 -13.62
N GLU A 127 -3.44 -16.39 -12.44
CA GLU A 127 -4.73 -16.38 -11.75
C GLU A 127 -5.18 -14.93 -11.57
N GLY A 128 -6.18 -14.50 -12.35
CA GLY A 128 -6.58 -13.10 -12.41
C GLY A 128 -5.42 -12.21 -12.87
N ASP A 129 -5.01 -11.27 -12.01
CA ASP A 129 -3.91 -10.33 -12.26
C ASP A 129 -2.60 -10.72 -11.54
N VAL A 130 -2.47 -11.98 -11.12
CA VAL A 130 -1.31 -12.47 -10.36
C VAL A 130 -0.76 -13.76 -10.97
N TRP A 131 0.54 -13.79 -11.24
CA TRP A 131 1.27 -15.01 -11.54
C TRP A 131 1.60 -15.75 -10.24
N LEU A 132 1.41 -17.08 -10.24
CA LEU A 132 1.71 -17.98 -9.13
C LEU A 132 2.69 -19.07 -9.56
N ALA A 133 3.64 -19.43 -8.70
CA ALA A 133 4.52 -20.59 -8.87
C ALA A 133 4.85 -21.27 -7.53
N GLY A 134 5.07 -22.59 -7.55
CA GLY A 134 5.66 -23.40 -6.46
C GLY A 134 4.70 -23.98 -5.43
N GLU A 135 3.45 -23.56 -5.43
CA GLU A 135 2.42 -24.09 -4.55
C GLU A 135 1.87 -25.42 -5.09
N ALA A 136 1.91 -26.47 -4.26
CA ALA A 136 1.27 -27.74 -4.54
C ALA A 136 -0.27 -27.61 -4.49
N ALA A 137 -0.98 -28.58 -5.05
CA ALA A 137 -2.45 -28.54 -5.14
C ALA A 137 -3.16 -28.46 -3.77
N ASP A 138 -2.47 -28.84 -2.68
CA ASP A 138 -2.95 -28.78 -1.30
C ASP A 138 -2.60 -27.46 -0.58
N GLY A 139 -2.05 -26.47 -1.30
CA GLY A 139 -1.64 -25.18 -0.73
C GLY A 139 -0.31 -25.21 0.04
N SER A 140 0.38 -26.34 0.05
CA SER A 140 1.68 -26.49 0.73
C SER A 140 2.86 -26.09 -0.16
N GLY A 141 3.98 -25.76 0.47
CA GLY A 141 5.26 -25.53 -0.20
C GLY A 141 5.62 -24.06 -0.46
N PRO A 142 6.73 -23.83 -1.18
CA PRO A 142 7.23 -22.50 -1.49
C PRO A 142 6.30 -21.78 -2.46
N ARG A 143 5.96 -20.52 -2.19
CA ARG A 143 5.08 -19.73 -3.05
C ARG A 143 5.79 -18.49 -3.54
N LEU A 144 5.75 -18.29 -4.86
CA LEU A 144 6.06 -17.03 -5.52
C LEU A 144 4.76 -16.44 -6.06
N THR A 145 4.48 -15.19 -5.71
CA THR A 145 3.43 -14.38 -6.34
C THR A 145 4.06 -13.21 -7.07
N VAL A 146 3.54 -12.86 -8.26
CA VAL A 146 4.00 -11.70 -9.03
C VAL A 146 2.80 -10.99 -9.64
N ALA A 147 2.65 -9.69 -9.41
CA ALA A 147 1.64 -8.90 -10.10
C ALA A 147 1.86 -8.96 -11.62
N ARG A 148 0.81 -9.18 -12.41
CA ARG A 148 0.90 -9.21 -13.88
C ARG A 148 1.29 -7.85 -14.44
N THR A 149 0.77 -6.78 -13.86
CA THR A 149 1.00 -5.41 -14.31
C THR A 149 2.28 -4.84 -13.70
N ALA A 150 3.04 -4.07 -14.49
CA ALA A 150 4.17 -3.30 -14.01
C ALA A 150 3.81 -2.47 -12.75
N PRO A 151 4.69 -2.39 -11.73
CA PRO A 151 6.09 -2.82 -11.75
C PRO A 151 6.34 -4.33 -11.60
N GLY A 152 5.28 -5.14 -11.48
CA GLY A 152 5.39 -6.58 -11.31
C GLY A 152 5.92 -6.92 -9.93
N THR A 153 5.32 -6.32 -8.89
CA THR A 153 5.70 -6.56 -7.51
C THR A 153 5.60 -8.04 -7.20
N TRP A 154 6.69 -8.61 -6.71
CA TRP A 154 6.77 -10.02 -6.39
C TRP A 154 7.05 -10.25 -4.91
N ASN A 155 6.54 -11.36 -4.41
CA ASN A 155 6.77 -11.84 -3.06
C ASN A 155 7.00 -13.34 -3.09
N PHE A 156 8.08 -13.77 -2.44
CA PHE A 156 8.42 -15.17 -2.26
C PHE A 156 8.42 -15.51 -0.78
N ASN A 157 7.80 -16.63 -0.44
CA ASN A 157 7.88 -17.22 0.87
C ASN A 157 8.06 -18.72 0.74
N ARG A 158 9.12 -19.28 1.35
CA ARG A 158 9.36 -20.72 1.32
C ARG A 158 8.39 -21.49 2.20
N PHE A 159 7.99 -20.90 3.32
CA PHE A 159 7.13 -21.54 4.31
C PHE A 159 5.83 -20.76 4.42
N GLN A 160 4.73 -21.32 3.90
CA GLN A 160 3.42 -20.78 4.27
C GLN A 160 3.21 -20.95 5.78
N ALA A 161 2.43 -20.07 6.39
CA ALA A 161 1.80 -20.38 7.67
C ALA A 161 0.77 -21.49 7.41
N GLY A 162 1.28 -22.72 7.29
CA GLY A 162 0.48 -23.90 7.12
C GLY A 162 -0.16 -24.21 8.46
N GLY A 163 -1.44 -23.85 8.60
CA GLY A 163 -2.35 -24.69 9.37
C GLY A 163 -2.42 -26.02 8.64
N ASP A 164 -1.51 -26.92 8.98
CA ASP A 164 -1.71 -28.34 8.76
C ASP A 164 -3.11 -28.69 9.26
N GLY A 165 -3.87 -29.43 8.45
CA GLY A 165 -5.10 -30.10 8.89
C GLY A 165 -4.89 -31.10 10.05
N ALA A 166 -3.72 -31.06 10.69
CA ALA A 166 -3.29 -31.72 11.90
C ALA A 166 -2.65 -30.73 12.91
N GLY A 167 -3.17 -29.50 13.04
CA GLY A 167 -3.05 -28.69 14.26
C GLY A 167 -1.64 -28.49 14.82
N SER A 168 -0.76 -27.84 14.07
CA SER A 168 0.50 -27.26 14.55
C SER A 168 0.90 -25.94 13.86
N GLY A 169 0.03 -25.36 13.04
CA GLY A 169 0.10 -23.93 12.68
C GLY A 169 -0.68 -23.06 13.66
N ALA A 170 -0.13 -22.79 14.86
CA ALA A 170 -0.77 -21.97 15.91
C ALA A 170 -2.29 -22.21 16.04
N GLY A 171 -2.69 -23.49 15.98
CA GLY A 171 -3.99 -23.94 16.42
C GLY A 171 -4.08 -23.72 17.92
N ASP A 172 -5.28 -23.41 18.39
CA ASP A 172 -5.58 -23.48 19.80
C ASP A 172 -5.23 -24.91 20.28
N ASP A 173 -4.45 -25.06 21.37
CA ASP A 173 -4.07 -26.37 21.95
C ASP A 173 -5.29 -27.13 22.55
N CYS A 174 -6.48 -26.86 22.02
CA CYS A 174 -7.75 -27.33 22.48
C CYS A 174 -8.02 -28.70 21.87
N VAL A 175 -8.10 -29.70 22.75
CA VAL A 175 -8.51 -31.05 22.36
C VAL A 175 -9.94 -30.99 21.81
N ARG A 176 -10.12 -31.37 20.54
CA ARG A 176 -11.41 -31.41 19.87
C ARG A 176 -12.42 -32.24 20.71
N GLY A 177 -13.54 -31.62 21.10
CA GLY A 177 -14.59 -32.23 21.92
C GLY A 177 -14.50 -31.96 23.42
N LYS A 178 -13.68 -31.00 23.87
CA LYS A 178 -13.66 -30.48 25.23
C LYS A 178 -14.13 -29.02 25.24
N ASP A 179 -15.00 -28.66 26.18
CA ASP A 179 -15.55 -27.30 26.33
C ASP A 179 -14.56 -26.31 26.96
N THR A 180 -13.42 -26.78 27.44
CA THR A 180 -12.34 -25.95 27.99
C THR A 180 -11.00 -26.42 27.46
N CYS A 181 -10.25 -25.49 26.91
CA CYS A 181 -8.80 -25.64 26.78
C CYS A 181 -8.27 -25.53 28.21
N GLY A 182 -7.44 -26.48 28.67
CA GLY A 182 -6.93 -26.49 30.04
C GLY A 182 -6.28 -25.14 30.44
N PRO A 183 -6.01 -24.91 31.74
CA PRO A 183 -5.40 -23.65 32.18
C PRO A 183 -4.20 -23.34 31.29
N ALA A 184 -4.20 -22.17 30.66
CA ALA A 184 -3.17 -21.76 29.72
C ALA A 184 -1.83 -21.77 30.44
N THR A 185 -1.10 -22.89 30.34
CA THR A 185 0.32 -22.90 30.60
C THR A 185 0.93 -22.18 29.42
N LEU A 186 1.13 -20.87 29.54
CA LEU A 186 2.12 -20.17 28.73
C LEU A 186 3.39 -21.04 28.77
N PRO A 187 4.04 -21.34 27.62
CA PRO A 187 5.34 -21.97 27.63
C PRO A 187 6.26 -21.10 28.49
N ARG A 188 6.49 -21.55 29.73
CA ARG A 188 7.48 -20.96 30.61
C ARG A 188 8.82 -21.33 29.98
N ASP A 189 9.52 -20.31 29.49
CA ASP A 189 10.87 -20.42 28.92
C ASP A 189 10.99 -21.48 27.80
N GLY A 190 10.14 -21.38 26.78
CA GLY A 190 10.26 -22.18 25.56
C GLY A 190 10.41 -21.25 24.37
N GLY A 191 11.64 -21.14 23.84
CA GLY A 191 11.95 -20.34 22.66
C GLY A 191 10.92 -20.55 21.56
N GLY A 192 10.16 -19.50 21.25
CA GLY A 192 9.36 -19.45 20.04
C GLY A 192 10.26 -19.78 18.85
N ALA A 193 9.70 -20.43 17.84
CA ALA A 193 10.37 -20.97 16.67
C ALA A 193 11.03 -19.93 15.74
N GLY A 194 11.80 -18.99 16.30
CA GLY A 194 13.00 -18.50 15.65
C GLY A 194 13.99 -19.66 15.68
N GLY A 195 14.29 -20.23 14.52
CA GLY A 195 15.26 -21.31 14.42
C GLY A 195 16.49 -20.98 15.26
N SER A 196 16.90 -21.89 16.13
CA SER A 196 18.00 -21.73 17.11
C SER A 196 19.39 -21.58 16.49
N GLY A 197 19.46 -21.30 15.19
CA GLY A 197 20.68 -21.07 14.44
C GLY A 197 21.12 -19.61 14.49
N LYS A 198 22.43 -19.38 14.57
CA LYS A 198 22.97 -18.05 14.28
C LYS A 198 22.71 -17.73 12.80
N PRO A 199 22.40 -16.47 12.44
CA PRO A 199 22.32 -16.09 11.03
C PRO A 199 23.66 -16.36 10.35
N VAL A 200 23.61 -16.76 9.08
CA VAL A 200 24.80 -16.95 8.24
C VAL A 200 25.64 -15.66 8.17
N SER A 201 26.89 -15.73 7.69
CA SER A 201 27.69 -14.52 7.47
C SER A 201 27.10 -13.63 6.37
N GLU A 202 27.54 -12.38 6.27
CA GLU A 202 27.12 -11.48 5.19
C GLU A 202 27.52 -12.01 3.82
N GLU A 203 28.73 -12.56 3.71
CA GLU A 203 29.29 -13.12 2.48
C GLU A 203 28.48 -14.34 2.03
N ALA A 204 28.15 -15.23 2.97
CA ALA A 204 27.32 -16.40 2.69
C ALA A 204 25.90 -16.01 2.25
N ALA A 205 25.29 -15.01 2.90
CA ALA A 205 23.97 -14.52 2.48
C ALA A 205 24.01 -13.86 1.10
N LYS A 206 25.02 -13.03 0.81
CA LYS A 206 25.21 -12.41 -0.52
C LYS A 206 25.41 -13.47 -1.61
N ALA A 207 26.16 -14.52 -1.33
CA ALA A 207 26.33 -15.66 -2.25
C ALA A 207 25.01 -16.38 -2.50
N ALA A 208 24.22 -16.65 -1.44
CA ALA A 208 22.92 -17.29 -1.55
C ALA A 208 21.89 -16.45 -2.32
N ALA A 209 21.92 -15.11 -2.18
CA ALA A 209 21.05 -14.20 -2.92
C ALA A 209 21.46 -14.01 -4.40
N GLY A 210 22.73 -14.30 -4.74
CA GLY A 210 23.31 -14.06 -6.06
C GLY A 210 22.47 -14.59 -7.24
N PRO A 211 22.02 -15.86 -7.24
CA PRO A 211 21.19 -16.38 -8.32
C PRO A 211 19.86 -15.64 -8.50
N VAL A 212 19.20 -15.26 -7.41
CA VAL A 212 17.95 -14.49 -7.44
C VAL A 212 18.20 -13.11 -8.04
N LEU A 213 19.24 -12.42 -7.59
CA LEU A 213 19.60 -11.10 -8.11
C LEU A 213 20.02 -11.16 -9.59
N ALA A 214 20.71 -12.21 -10.03
CA ALA A 214 21.04 -12.43 -11.43
C ALA A 214 19.79 -12.64 -12.29
N ALA A 215 18.81 -13.42 -11.82
CA ALA A 215 17.52 -13.61 -12.50
C ALA A 215 16.72 -12.31 -12.66
N LEU A 216 16.91 -11.36 -11.74
CA LEU A 216 16.31 -10.02 -11.78
C LEU A 216 17.13 -9.00 -12.59
N GLY A 217 18.29 -9.40 -13.13
CA GLY A 217 19.19 -8.49 -13.86
C GLY A 217 19.94 -7.50 -12.94
N GLN A 218 20.06 -7.81 -11.65
CA GLN A 218 20.62 -6.92 -10.61
C GLN A 218 22.02 -7.34 -10.15
N GLY A 219 22.76 -8.10 -10.95
CA GLY A 219 24.11 -8.58 -10.56
C GLY A 219 25.14 -7.48 -10.27
N GLY A 220 24.91 -6.25 -10.75
CA GLY A 220 25.74 -5.07 -10.47
C GLY A 220 25.26 -4.21 -9.29
N ALA A 221 24.19 -4.61 -8.59
CA ALA A 221 23.65 -3.85 -7.46
C ALA A 221 24.61 -3.85 -6.27
N LYS A 222 24.66 -2.74 -5.53
CA LYS A 222 25.36 -2.70 -4.25
C LYS A 222 24.54 -3.51 -3.23
N LEU A 223 25.19 -4.45 -2.55
CA LEU A 223 24.54 -5.34 -1.59
C LEU A 223 24.83 -4.94 -0.15
N ASP A 224 23.77 -4.79 0.64
CA ASP A 224 23.83 -4.64 2.10
C ASP A 224 23.21 -5.88 2.76
N ALA A 225 23.99 -6.57 3.60
CA ALA A 225 23.52 -7.75 4.32
C ALA A 225 23.64 -7.59 5.85
N ARG A 226 23.76 -6.36 6.35
CA ARG A 226 23.95 -6.08 7.79
C ARG A 226 22.73 -6.43 8.64
N LEU A 227 21.53 -6.37 8.04
CA LEU A 227 20.27 -6.60 8.73
C LEU A 227 20.07 -8.09 9.05
N THR A 228 19.78 -8.38 10.32
CA THR A 228 19.40 -9.71 10.81
C THR A 228 18.09 -9.64 11.58
N GLN A 229 17.22 -10.62 11.37
CA GLN A 229 15.98 -10.80 12.11
C GLN A 229 15.94 -12.22 12.68
N GLY A 230 16.28 -12.36 13.97
CA GLY A 230 16.51 -13.67 14.58
C GLY A 230 17.65 -14.42 13.86
N SER A 231 17.34 -15.59 13.33
CA SER A 231 18.27 -16.45 12.58
C SER A 231 18.30 -16.18 11.07
N VAL A 232 17.52 -15.22 10.59
CA VAL A 232 17.44 -14.84 9.18
C VAL A 232 18.31 -13.61 8.93
N ARG A 233 19.14 -13.66 7.88
CA ARG A 233 19.86 -12.49 7.36
C ARG A 233 19.15 -11.94 6.13
N VAL A 234 19.01 -10.62 6.04
CA VAL A 234 18.36 -9.97 4.89
C VAL A 234 19.42 -9.29 4.03
N VAL A 235 19.48 -9.69 2.76
CA VAL A 235 20.27 -9.02 1.72
C VAL A 235 19.38 -8.02 1.01
N THR A 236 19.75 -6.75 1.07
CA THR A 236 19.12 -5.66 0.33
C THR A 236 20.00 -5.30 -0.86
N ALA A 237 19.39 -5.22 -2.05
CA ALA A 237 20.04 -4.84 -3.29
C ALA A 237 19.30 -3.65 -3.90
N ASP A 238 20.00 -2.53 -4.05
CA ASP A 238 19.50 -1.38 -4.80
C ASP A 238 20.07 -1.42 -6.23
N PRO A 239 19.24 -1.58 -7.27
CA PRO A 239 19.70 -1.70 -8.64
C PRO A 239 20.28 -0.38 -9.16
N VAL A 240 21.17 -0.48 -10.15
CA VAL A 240 21.62 0.68 -10.93
C VAL A 240 20.73 0.80 -12.15
N VAL A 241 20.05 1.94 -12.31
CA VAL A 241 19.11 2.18 -13.41
C VAL A 241 19.65 3.29 -14.30
N GLY A 242 19.95 2.97 -15.55
CA GLY A 242 20.55 3.89 -16.52
C GLY A 242 21.84 4.55 -16.02
N GLY A 243 22.66 3.79 -15.29
CA GLY A 243 23.93 4.26 -14.73
C GLY A 243 23.82 5.05 -13.41
N LEU A 244 22.60 5.28 -12.91
CA LEU A 244 22.37 6.01 -11.66
C LEU A 244 22.04 5.03 -10.51
N PRO A 245 22.60 5.23 -9.31
CA PRO A 245 22.23 4.45 -8.14
C PRO A 245 20.79 4.77 -7.72
N THR A 246 20.05 3.76 -7.26
CA THR A 246 18.73 3.96 -6.66
C THR A 246 18.80 3.91 -5.13
N GLN A 247 17.89 4.60 -4.45
CA GLN A 247 17.63 4.41 -3.02
C GLN A 247 16.14 4.18 -2.80
N GLY A 248 15.78 3.06 -2.16
CA GLY A 248 14.38 2.74 -1.83
C GLY A 248 13.63 2.00 -2.94
N TRP A 249 14.30 1.66 -4.05
CA TRP A 249 13.80 0.74 -5.08
C TRP A 249 14.50 -0.61 -4.94
N SER A 250 14.41 -1.20 -3.74
CA SER A 250 15.24 -2.35 -3.37
C SER A 250 14.57 -3.69 -3.65
N THR A 251 15.40 -4.66 -4.00
CA THR A 251 15.10 -6.08 -3.84
C THR A 251 15.62 -6.54 -2.49
N LYS A 252 14.81 -7.32 -1.77
CA LYS A 252 15.20 -7.93 -0.49
C LYS A 252 15.13 -9.44 -0.61
N VAL A 253 16.19 -10.11 -0.13
CA VAL A 253 16.28 -11.57 -0.10
C VAL A 253 16.61 -12.00 1.33
N SER A 254 15.74 -12.80 1.92
CA SER A 254 15.89 -13.33 3.27
C SER A 254 16.54 -14.71 3.21
N VAL A 255 17.64 -14.89 3.94
CA VAL A 255 18.45 -16.12 3.97
C VAL A 255 18.41 -16.72 5.38
N GLY A 256 17.97 -17.97 5.48
CA GLY A 256 17.92 -18.70 6.75
C GLY A 256 19.30 -19.09 7.29
N ALA A 257 19.35 -19.58 8.53
CA ALA A 257 20.59 -20.03 9.17
C ALA A 257 21.26 -21.21 8.44
N ASP A 258 20.51 -21.95 7.62
CA ASP A 258 21.00 -23.04 6.76
C ASP A 258 21.56 -22.54 5.41
N GLY A 259 21.52 -21.23 5.15
CA GLY A 259 21.95 -20.62 3.88
C GLY A 259 20.90 -20.67 2.77
N SER A 260 19.70 -21.17 3.03
CA SER A 260 18.63 -21.22 2.02
C SER A 260 17.86 -19.90 1.95
N VAL A 261 17.38 -19.50 0.75
CA VAL A 261 16.61 -18.24 0.54
C VAL A 261 15.18 -18.37 1.04
N VAL A 262 14.86 -18.10 2.31
CA VAL A 262 13.56 -18.40 2.91
C VAL A 262 12.44 -17.41 2.54
N GLY A 263 12.79 -16.24 2.02
CA GLY A 263 11.83 -15.23 1.60
C GLY A 263 12.46 -14.20 0.67
N GLY A 264 11.63 -13.38 0.04
CA GLY A 264 12.12 -12.24 -0.73
C GLY A 264 11.01 -11.41 -1.35
N SER A 265 11.33 -10.17 -1.70
CA SER A 265 10.41 -9.27 -2.38
C SER A 265 11.13 -8.25 -3.24
N GLY A 266 10.42 -7.68 -4.22
CA GLY A 266 10.93 -6.64 -5.09
C GLY A 266 10.01 -6.37 -6.26
N GLU A 267 10.59 -5.81 -7.32
CA GLU A 267 9.91 -5.48 -8.57
C GLU A 267 10.56 -6.25 -9.72
N LEU A 268 9.76 -6.83 -10.62
CA LEU A 268 10.28 -7.69 -11.70
C LEU A 268 10.51 -6.93 -13.01
N LYS A 269 9.71 -5.89 -13.30
CA LYS A 269 9.88 -5.09 -14.51
C LYS A 269 10.97 -4.04 -14.30
N ALA A 270 11.95 -4.05 -15.19
CA ALA A 270 12.97 -3.01 -15.25
C ALA A 270 12.33 -1.65 -15.61
N PRO A 271 12.65 -0.57 -14.88
CA PRO A 271 12.25 0.78 -15.27
C PRO A 271 12.86 1.18 -16.62
N VAL A 272 12.07 1.84 -17.46
CA VAL A 272 12.49 2.36 -18.76
C VAL A 272 12.62 3.88 -18.71
N LYS A 273 13.62 4.45 -19.40
CA LYS A 273 13.82 5.91 -19.44
C LYS A 273 12.55 6.58 -19.97
N ALA A 274 12.05 7.56 -19.22
CA ALA A 274 10.97 8.46 -19.61
C ALA A 274 11.59 9.77 -20.14
N ALA A 275 11.16 10.92 -19.63
CA ALA A 275 11.74 12.21 -19.95
C ALA A 275 12.87 12.61 -18.97
N ASP A 276 13.76 13.50 -19.42
CA ASP A 276 14.67 14.21 -18.54
C ASP A 276 13.92 15.33 -17.82
N GLN A 277 14.12 15.46 -16.51
CA GLN A 277 13.50 16.46 -15.66
C GLN A 277 14.54 17.48 -15.21
N PRO A 278 14.20 18.79 -15.16
CA PRO A 278 15.09 19.78 -14.57
C PRO A 278 15.39 19.44 -13.11
N VAL A 279 16.66 19.59 -12.70
CA VAL A 279 17.08 19.25 -11.33
C VAL A 279 17.73 20.42 -10.60
N VAL A 280 17.64 20.41 -9.28
CA VAL A 280 18.35 21.35 -8.40
C VAL A 280 19.69 20.79 -7.92
N GLY A 281 20.58 21.68 -7.48
CA GLY A 281 21.85 21.34 -6.84
C GLY A 281 21.69 20.60 -5.51
N ALA A 282 22.72 19.84 -5.12
CA ALA A 282 22.72 19.09 -3.86
C ALA A 282 22.57 19.98 -2.62
N VAL A 283 23.12 21.21 -2.66
CA VAL A 283 22.96 22.19 -1.57
C VAL A 283 21.50 22.58 -1.37
N GLU A 284 20.79 22.86 -2.48
CA GLU A 284 19.38 23.23 -2.41
C GLU A 284 18.52 22.03 -1.97
N ALA A 285 18.80 20.83 -2.48
CA ALA A 285 18.13 19.62 -2.04
C ALA A 285 18.33 19.37 -0.53
N LEU A 286 19.56 19.50 -0.01
CA LEU A 286 19.82 19.35 1.43
C LEU A 286 19.05 20.39 2.26
N ALA A 287 18.93 21.63 1.77
CA ALA A 287 18.11 22.65 2.42
C ALA A 287 16.63 22.28 2.43
N ARG A 288 16.10 21.72 1.32
CA ARG A 288 14.72 21.20 1.24
C ARG A 288 14.48 20.03 2.21
N LEU A 289 15.43 19.11 2.32
CA LEU A 289 15.38 18.00 3.28
C LEU A 289 15.26 18.52 4.72
N ASN A 290 16.15 19.44 5.11
CA ASN A 290 16.13 20.04 6.44
C ASN A 290 14.85 20.85 6.73
N ALA A 291 14.33 21.57 5.74
CA ALA A 291 13.10 22.34 5.88
C ALA A 291 11.86 21.46 6.15
N ARG A 292 11.84 20.21 5.65
CA ARG A 292 10.76 19.26 5.95
C ARG A 292 10.91 18.57 7.29
N SER A 293 12.14 18.32 7.73
CA SER A 293 12.42 17.67 9.02
C SER A 293 12.22 18.60 10.22
N GLY A 294 12.44 19.91 10.04
CA GLY A 294 12.24 20.92 11.08
C GLY A 294 10.82 21.46 11.13
N GLY A 295 9.81 20.58 11.27
CA GLY A 295 8.37 20.90 11.23
C GLY A 295 8.06 22.32 11.73
N GLN A 296 7.23 23.06 10.95
CA GLN A 296 6.87 24.47 11.18
C GLN A 296 6.87 24.80 12.67
N GLY A 297 7.78 25.68 13.08
CA GLY A 297 8.11 26.00 14.47
C GLY A 297 6.99 26.69 15.26
N GLY A 298 5.84 26.04 15.35
CA GLY A 298 4.82 26.28 16.35
C GLY A 298 4.53 24.95 17.02
N SER A 299 4.99 24.78 18.25
CA SER A 299 4.43 23.74 19.11
C SER A 299 2.91 23.87 19.06
N PRO A 300 2.16 22.78 18.81
CA PRO A 300 0.74 22.79 19.14
C PRO A 300 0.65 23.21 20.61
N GLU A 301 -0.13 24.25 20.91
CA GLU A 301 -0.43 24.58 22.30
C GLU A 301 -0.94 23.31 22.98
N PRO A 302 -0.50 23.01 24.21
CA PRO A 302 -0.86 21.78 24.88
C PRO A 302 -2.39 21.65 24.86
N SER A 303 -2.88 20.57 24.25
CA SER A 303 -4.30 20.25 24.28
C SER A 303 -4.70 20.13 25.75
N GLY A 304 -5.55 21.04 26.22
CA GLY A 304 -6.02 21.07 27.61
C GLY A 304 -6.49 19.68 28.03
N CYS A 305 -6.09 19.26 29.24
CA CYS A 305 -6.44 17.95 29.80
C CYS A 305 -7.95 17.70 29.61
N ALA A 306 -8.32 16.60 28.96
CA ALA A 306 -9.71 16.20 28.87
C ALA A 306 -10.20 15.85 30.28
N SER A 307 -10.98 16.75 30.90
CA SER A 307 -11.64 16.48 32.17
C SER A 307 -12.65 15.36 31.95
N ALA A 308 -12.58 14.28 32.73
CA ALA A 308 -13.62 13.25 32.74
C ALA A 308 -14.98 13.90 33.05
N VAL A 309 -15.94 13.78 32.13
CA VAL A 309 -17.34 14.14 32.40
C VAL A 309 -17.90 13.03 33.29
N PRO A 310 -18.34 13.30 34.53
CA PRO A 310 -18.99 12.28 35.34
C PRO A 310 -20.25 11.81 34.60
N PRO A 311 -20.53 10.50 34.54
CA PRO A 311 -21.84 10.05 34.07
C PRO A 311 -22.91 10.69 34.97
N ALA A 312 -23.98 11.21 34.37
CA ALA A 312 -25.14 11.68 35.12
C ALA A 312 -25.64 10.52 35.99
N ALA A 313 -25.58 10.70 37.31
CA ALA A 313 -25.91 9.69 38.28
C ALA A 313 -27.44 9.55 38.38
N ASP A 314 -27.99 8.58 37.65
CA ASP A 314 -29.20 7.92 38.10
C ASP A 314 -28.79 6.79 39.05
N THR A 315 -29.33 6.84 40.27
CA THR A 315 -29.30 5.86 41.37
C THR A 315 -28.32 6.08 42.53
N ALA A 316 -28.95 6.53 43.63
CA ALA A 316 -28.83 6.11 45.03
C ALA A 316 -27.46 6.00 45.72
N ALA A 317 -27.39 6.68 46.86
CA ALA A 317 -26.33 6.68 47.86
C ALA A 317 -25.88 5.28 48.29
N GLY A 318 -24.55 5.11 48.39
CA GLY A 318 -23.91 3.99 49.06
C GLY A 318 -22.40 3.97 48.78
N ASP A 319 -21.63 4.28 49.82
CA ASP A 319 -20.20 4.02 49.97
C ASP A 319 -19.22 4.83 49.10
N ALA A 320 -18.90 6.01 49.61
CA ALA A 320 -17.67 6.73 49.27
C ALA A 320 -16.45 5.87 49.65
N VAL A 321 -15.70 5.40 48.65
CA VAL A 321 -14.32 4.98 48.86
C VAL A 321 -13.49 6.26 49.04
N ALA A 322 -13.37 6.69 50.29
CA ALA A 322 -12.40 7.69 50.71
C ALA A 322 -10.99 7.11 50.48
N GLY A 323 -10.27 7.62 49.48
CA GLY A 323 -8.88 7.19 49.25
C GLY A 323 -8.25 7.48 47.89
N ALA A 324 -8.93 8.11 46.94
CA ALA A 324 -8.31 8.57 45.68
C ALA A 324 -8.18 10.10 45.66
N THR A 325 -7.34 10.67 46.54
CA THR A 325 -6.96 12.09 46.47
C THR A 325 -5.70 12.35 45.64
N ASP A 326 -5.10 11.32 45.05
CA ASP A 326 -3.97 11.49 44.13
C ASP A 326 -4.47 11.68 42.70
N THR A 327 -5.24 12.75 42.48
CA THR A 327 -5.19 13.39 41.16
C THR A 327 -3.81 14.00 41.02
N VAL A 328 -2.89 13.26 40.39
CA VAL A 328 -1.59 13.81 39.96
C VAL A 328 -1.86 15.15 39.28
N PRO A 329 -1.29 16.27 39.75
CA PRO A 329 -1.50 17.55 39.12
C PRO A 329 -1.16 17.42 37.63
N CYS A 330 -2.09 17.75 36.73
CA CYS A 330 -1.74 18.01 35.34
C CYS A 330 -0.69 19.14 35.40
N ASN A 331 0.59 18.83 35.21
CA ASN A 331 1.62 19.84 35.07
C ASN A 331 1.59 20.29 33.61
N PRO A 332 1.08 21.50 33.28
CA PRO A 332 1.02 21.99 31.91
C PRO A 332 2.38 22.53 31.43
N GLU A 333 3.44 22.45 32.24
CA GLU A 333 4.77 22.88 31.81
C GLU A 333 5.21 22.10 30.57
N PRO A 334 5.56 22.80 29.47
CA PRO A 334 6.11 22.16 28.29
C PRO A 334 7.34 21.37 28.72
N ARG A 335 7.30 20.04 28.59
CA ARG A 335 8.51 19.23 28.78
C ARG A 335 9.59 19.79 27.86
N PRO A 336 10.80 20.08 28.36
CA PRO A 336 11.86 20.67 27.54
C PRO A 336 12.09 19.80 26.30
N MET A 337 11.80 20.33 25.11
CA MET A 337 12.10 19.63 23.87
C MET A 337 13.61 19.53 23.71
N LYS A 338 14.11 18.30 23.48
CA LYS A 338 15.50 18.11 23.12
C LYS A 338 15.76 18.80 21.77
N PRO A 339 16.84 19.58 21.61
CA PRO A 339 17.14 20.25 20.35
C PRO A 339 17.27 19.25 19.19
N PRO A 340 17.04 19.67 17.93
CA PRO A 340 17.15 18.79 16.78
C PRO A 340 18.53 18.14 16.73
N ARG A 341 18.56 16.83 16.48
CA ARG A 341 19.84 16.13 16.37
C ARG A 341 20.51 16.49 15.05
N THR A 342 21.80 16.81 15.09
CA THR A 342 22.57 17.07 13.87
C THR A 342 23.26 15.79 13.40
N GLU A 343 23.08 15.44 12.13
CA GLU A 343 23.76 14.34 11.47
C GLU A 343 24.67 14.86 10.35
N THR A 344 25.84 14.24 10.20
CA THR A 344 26.87 14.71 9.26
C THR A 344 26.73 14.04 7.91
N VAL A 345 26.57 14.82 6.84
CA VAL A 345 26.57 14.35 5.45
C VAL A 345 28.00 14.36 4.93
N LYS A 346 28.52 13.17 4.61
CA LYS A 346 29.88 12.89 4.14
C LYS A 346 30.04 12.92 2.63
N GLY A 347 28.92 12.85 1.90
CA GLY A 347 28.92 12.81 0.44
C GLY A 347 27.51 12.94 -0.09
N ALA A 348 27.41 13.29 -1.38
CA ALA A 348 26.16 13.27 -2.11
C ALA A 348 26.42 12.83 -3.54
N VAL A 349 25.53 12.01 -4.08
CA VAL A 349 25.53 11.63 -5.49
C VAL A 349 24.14 11.84 -6.08
N LEU A 350 24.09 12.24 -7.35
CA LEU A 350 22.83 12.26 -8.08
C LEU A 350 22.45 10.82 -8.41
N GLY A 351 21.27 10.42 -8.01
CA GLY A 351 20.71 9.10 -8.18
C GLY A 351 19.22 9.17 -8.44
N LEU A 352 18.53 8.10 -8.04
CA LEU A 352 17.11 7.90 -8.28
C LEU A 352 16.41 7.46 -6.99
N ALA A 353 15.18 7.94 -6.80
CA ALA A 353 14.31 7.49 -5.71
C ALA A 353 12.91 7.17 -6.24
N PRO A 354 12.12 6.30 -5.56
CA PRO A 354 10.72 6.10 -5.88
C PRO A 354 9.95 7.42 -5.94
N GLY A 355 9.19 7.61 -7.00
CA GLY A 355 8.37 8.80 -7.19
C GLY A 355 7.27 8.55 -8.22
N THR A 356 6.62 9.63 -8.64
CA THR A 356 5.59 9.60 -9.66
C THR A 356 6.13 10.15 -10.97
N VAL A 357 6.00 9.37 -12.05
CA VAL A 357 6.37 9.75 -13.42
C VAL A 357 5.12 9.56 -14.27
N GLU A 358 4.63 10.64 -14.89
CA GLU A 358 3.44 10.61 -15.76
C GLU A 358 2.20 10.00 -15.06
N GLY A 359 2.04 10.23 -13.75
CA GLY A 359 0.91 9.73 -12.96
C GLY A 359 1.04 8.27 -12.48
N ALA A 360 2.12 7.58 -12.83
CA ALA A 360 2.39 6.21 -12.40
C ALA A 360 3.62 6.14 -11.49
N ARG A 361 3.73 5.06 -10.70
CA ARG A 361 4.92 4.78 -9.89
C ARG A 361 6.13 4.57 -10.81
N GLY A 362 7.22 5.26 -10.49
CA GLY A 362 8.49 5.19 -11.22
C GLY A 362 9.65 5.64 -10.35
N LEU A 363 10.73 6.03 -11.01
CA LEU A 363 11.92 6.59 -10.40
C LEU A 363 12.12 8.02 -10.89
N VAL A 364 12.32 8.93 -9.95
CA VAL A 364 12.60 10.34 -10.22
C VAL A 364 14.04 10.68 -9.80
N PRO A 365 14.67 11.68 -10.43
CA PRO A 365 15.96 12.18 -9.98
C PRO A 365 15.95 12.55 -8.50
N ALA A 366 16.98 12.13 -7.77
CA ALA A 366 17.13 12.40 -6.34
C ALA A 366 18.59 12.58 -5.95
N TRP A 367 18.86 13.43 -4.97
CA TRP A 367 20.15 13.46 -4.29
C TRP A 367 20.19 12.41 -3.20
N LEU A 368 21.18 11.54 -3.27
CA LEU A 368 21.45 10.50 -2.27
C LEU A 368 22.57 10.99 -1.37
N PHE A 369 22.23 11.39 -0.15
CA PHE A 369 23.16 11.89 0.85
C PHE A 369 23.69 10.74 1.71
N GLU A 370 25.01 10.56 1.72
CA GLU A 370 25.68 9.62 2.61
C GLU A 370 25.85 10.27 3.98
N VAL A 371 25.19 9.71 4.99
CA VAL A 371 25.18 10.21 6.36
C VAL A 371 26.08 9.34 7.23
N ALA A 372 26.95 10.00 7.99
CA ALA A 372 27.88 9.35 8.90
C ALA A 372 27.14 8.53 9.96
N GLY A 373 27.68 7.34 10.22
CA GLY A 373 27.22 6.51 11.34
C GLY A 373 27.52 7.17 12.68
N ARG A 374 26.72 6.82 13.69
CA ARG A 374 26.85 7.36 15.05
C ARG A 374 27.45 6.30 15.97
N SER A 375 28.27 6.74 16.93
CA SER A 375 28.82 5.90 18.00
C SER A 375 29.43 4.58 17.50
N GLY A 376 30.19 4.64 16.40
CA GLY A 376 30.80 3.45 15.78
C GLY A 376 29.85 2.58 14.96
N GLY A 377 28.57 2.94 14.88
CA GLY A 377 27.59 2.29 14.01
C GLY A 377 27.78 2.62 12.53
N PRO A 378 27.13 1.86 11.64
CA PRO A 378 27.19 2.09 10.21
C PRO A 378 26.58 3.44 9.77
N GLY A 379 27.13 4.02 8.70
CA GLY A 379 26.47 5.09 7.96
C GLY A 379 25.23 4.60 7.20
N HIS A 380 24.39 5.55 6.79
CA HIS A 380 23.17 5.30 6.03
C HIS A 380 23.00 6.33 4.92
N THR A 381 22.05 6.10 4.01
CA THR A 381 21.77 7.00 2.89
C THR A 381 20.37 7.59 3.04
N VAL A 382 20.27 8.90 2.84
CA VAL A 382 18.99 9.63 2.82
C VAL A 382 18.78 10.18 1.43
N ALA A 383 17.60 9.92 0.86
CA ALA A 383 17.24 10.38 -0.47
C ALA A 383 16.35 11.62 -0.43
N GLU A 384 16.64 12.58 -1.29
CA GLU A 384 15.87 13.81 -1.47
C GLU A 384 15.52 14.01 -2.95
N PRO A 385 14.23 14.11 -3.33
CA PRO A 385 13.86 14.40 -4.71
C PRO A 385 14.55 15.67 -5.24
N ALA A 386 15.16 15.57 -6.41
CA ALA A 386 15.98 16.64 -7.00
C ALA A 386 15.20 17.51 -7.99
N SER A 387 13.88 17.34 -8.15
CA SER A 387 13.08 18.08 -9.13
C SER A 387 13.18 19.59 -8.92
N ALA A 388 13.43 20.36 -9.99
CA ALA A 388 13.46 21.81 -9.93
C ALA A 388 12.13 22.39 -9.45
N GLU A 389 11.04 21.85 -10.00
CA GLU A 389 9.71 22.06 -9.47
C GLU A 389 9.61 21.32 -8.13
N GLN A 390 9.53 22.07 -7.03
CA GLN A 390 9.07 21.49 -5.78
C GLN A 390 7.70 20.90 -6.08
N GLY A 391 7.54 19.59 -5.90
CA GLY A 391 6.24 18.95 -5.83
C GLY A 391 5.45 19.67 -4.75
N THR A 392 4.71 20.70 -5.18
CA THR A 392 3.83 21.44 -4.30
C THR A 392 2.80 20.42 -3.85
N PRO A 393 2.43 20.34 -2.56
CA PRO A 393 1.30 19.51 -2.16
C PRO A 393 0.05 20.05 -2.87
N GLY A 394 -0.31 19.38 -3.97
CA GLY A 394 -1.42 19.75 -4.83
C GLY A 394 -1.09 20.82 -5.90
N PRO A 395 -1.80 20.82 -7.03
CA PRO A 395 -1.71 21.89 -8.01
C PRO A 395 -2.07 23.24 -7.36
N LYS A 396 -1.49 24.33 -7.90
CA LYS A 396 -1.85 25.71 -7.53
C LYS A 396 -3.24 26.11 -8.04
N ASP A 397 -3.82 25.28 -8.91
CA ASP A 397 -5.24 25.24 -9.20
C ASP A 397 -5.90 24.32 -8.17
N GLY A 398 -6.98 24.74 -7.52
CA GLY A 398 -7.64 23.97 -6.46
C GLY A 398 -7.70 22.47 -6.78
N ARG A 399 -7.44 21.63 -5.75
CA ARG A 399 -7.47 20.17 -5.90
C ARG A 399 -8.83 19.78 -6.46
N THR A 400 -8.91 18.78 -7.33
CA THR A 400 -10.22 18.29 -7.78
C THR A 400 -10.57 17.00 -7.06
N VAL A 401 -11.84 16.86 -6.70
CA VAL A 401 -12.36 15.64 -6.05
C VAL A 401 -13.33 14.92 -6.99
N PRO A 402 -13.24 13.59 -7.12
CA PRO A 402 -14.14 12.84 -7.97
C PRO A 402 -15.53 12.76 -7.35
N GLY A 403 -16.57 12.94 -8.16
CA GLY A 403 -17.92 12.53 -7.81
C GLY A 403 -18.04 11.01 -7.75
N PHE A 404 -19.01 10.49 -6.98
CA PHE A 404 -19.35 9.06 -6.99
C PHE A 404 -20.79 8.79 -7.46
N SER A 405 -21.68 9.77 -7.44
CA SER A 405 -23.03 9.66 -8.00
C SER A 405 -23.62 11.02 -8.32
N TYR A 406 -24.74 11.04 -9.04
CA TYR A 406 -25.50 12.26 -9.28
C TYR A 406 -27.00 12.02 -9.20
N LYS A 407 -27.74 13.10 -8.93
CA LYS A 407 -29.20 13.18 -9.01
C LYS A 407 -29.56 14.37 -9.88
N GLU A 408 -30.44 14.15 -10.85
CA GLU A 408 -30.99 15.20 -11.70
C GLU A 408 -32.44 15.51 -11.29
N ASP A 409 -32.80 16.78 -11.36
CA ASP A 409 -34.15 17.28 -11.20
C ASP A 409 -34.35 18.45 -12.18
N ASP A 410 -34.97 18.17 -13.33
CA ASP A 410 -35.05 19.08 -14.48
C ASP A 410 -33.66 19.59 -14.92
N ARG A 411 -33.38 20.88 -14.72
CA ARG A 411 -32.07 21.51 -15.01
C ARG A 411 -31.12 21.51 -13.83
N LYS A 412 -31.53 21.02 -12.66
CA LYS A 412 -30.68 20.97 -11.47
C LYS A 412 -29.95 19.64 -11.42
N LEU A 413 -28.63 19.69 -11.56
CA LEU A 413 -27.76 18.53 -11.40
C LEU A 413 -27.08 18.59 -10.03
N THR A 414 -27.35 17.61 -9.18
CA THR A 414 -26.71 17.47 -7.86
C THR A 414 -25.69 16.34 -7.92
N VAL A 415 -24.44 16.63 -7.57
CA VAL A 415 -23.33 15.67 -7.60
C VAL A 415 -22.92 15.36 -6.17
N ASN A 416 -22.80 14.07 -5.85
CA ASN A 416 -22.36 13.58 -4.55
C ASN A 416 -20.90 13.15 -4.60
N PHE A 417 -20.14 13.51 -3.58
CA PHE A 417 -18.69 13.28 -3.49
C PHE A 417 -18.24 13.16 -2.03
N TRP A 418 -17.04 12.62 -1.84
CA TRP A 418 -16.38 12.63 -0.53
C TRP A 418 -15.50 13.88 -0.43
N GLY A 419 -15.73 14.70 0.59
CA GLY A 419 -14.96 15.92 0.86
C GLY A 419 -14.38 15.93 2.27
N SER A 420 -13.14 16.39 2.42
CA SER A 420 -12.59 16.78 3.72
C SER A 420 -13.40 17.90 4.38
N VAL A 421 -13.34 17.95 5.72
CA VAL A 421 -13.95 19.00 6.53
C VAL A 421 -13.15 20.31 6.55
N CYS A 422 -11.91 20.31 6.05
CA CYS A 422 -11.03 21.48 6.11
C CYS A 422 -11.02 22.32 4.82
N SER A 423 -11.92 22.03 3.88
CA SER A 423 -11.97 22.67 2.58
C SER A 423 -13.37 23.15 2.24
N THR A 424 -13.42 24.14 1.34
CA THR A 424 -14.64 24.58 0.66
C THR A 424 -14.66 24.01 -0.75
N TYR A 425 -15.85 23.69 -1.25
CA TYR A 425 -16.03 23.04 -2.55
C TYR A 425 -16.90 23.87 -3.49
N ALA A 426 -16.58 23.82 -4.78
CA ALA A 426 -17.40 24.39 -5.86
C ALA A 426 -17.57 23.37 -6.98
N VAL A 427 -18.75 23.31 -7.58
CA VAL A 427 -19.05 22.44 -8.73
C VAL A 427 -19.27 23.28 -9.98
N GLU A 428 -18.62 22.89 -11.08
CA GLU A 428 -18.83 23.46 -12.41
C GLU A 428 -19.34 22.37 -13.35
N ALA A 429 -20.25 22.72 -14.26
CA ALA A 429 -20.71 21.85 -15.34
C ALA A 429 -20.36 22.45 -16.70
N ARG A 430 -19.81 21.62 -17.58
CA ARG A 430 -19.62 21.93 -19.01
C ARG A 430 -20.51 21.02 -19.83
N GLU A 431 -21.54 21.60 -20.44
CA GLU A 431 -22.47 20.89 -21.30
C GLU A 431 -21.90 20.72 -22.70
N GLN A 432 -21.95 19.49 -23.18
CA GLN A 432 -21.64 19.08 -24.55
C GLN A 432 -22.87 18.38 -25.14
N ALA A 433 -22.82 18.05 -26.43
CA ALA A 433 -23.94 17.44 -27.14
C ALA A 433 -24.39 16.11 -26.50
N GLU A 434 -23.45 15.25 -26.10
CA GLU A 434 -23.74 13.89 -25.60
C GLU A 434 -23.43 13.70 -24.10
N SER A 435 -22.82 14.70 -23.47
CA SER A 435 -22.40 14.59 -22.07
C SER A 435 -22.35 15.92 -21.34
N VAL A 436 -22.45 15.86 -20.02
CA VAL A 436 -22.21 16.98 -19.10
C VAL A 436 -21.00 16.63 -18.25
N MET A 437 -19.90 17.36 -18.44
CA MET A 437 -18.69 17.17 -17.63
C MET A 437 -18.80 17.99 -16.35
N VAL A 438 -18.67 17.34 -15.19
CA VAL A 438 -18.71 17.99 -13.88
C VAL A 438 -17.33 18.05 -13.26
N LYS A 439 -16.94 19.22 -12.74
CA LYS A 439 -15.67 19.43 -12.04
C LYS A 439 -15.96 19.93 -10.64
N ILE A 440 -15.52 19.21 -9.61
CA ILE A 440 -15.60 19.64 -8.22
C ILE A 440 -14.22 20.12 -7.78
N THR A 441 -14.13 21.38 -7.38
CA THR A 441 -12.89 22.03 -6.95
C THR A 441 -12.89 22.15 -5.43
N ASP A 442 -11.89 21.56 -4.79
CA ASP A 442 -11.50 21.63 -3.39
C ASP A 442 -10.55 22.82 -3.18
N THR A 443 -10.96 23.75 -2.31
CA THR A 443 -10.15 24.86 -1.84
C THR A 443 -9.90 24.72 -0.34
N PRO A 444 -8.65 24.46 0.09
CA PRO A 444 -8.31 24.38 1.51
C PRO A 444 -8.62 25.69 2.23
N ASN A 445 -9.32 25.62 3.35
CA ASN A 445 -9.67 26.81 4.15
C ASN A 445 -8.42 27.46 4.78
N LYS A 446 -7.41 26.64 5.11
CA LYS A 446 -6.12 27.07 5.67
C LYS A 446 -4.97 26.39 4.91
N PRO A 447 -4.46 27.02 3.83
CA PRO A 447 -3.35 26.45 3.06
C PRO A 447 -2.12 26.18 3.93
N GLY A 448 -1.52 24.99 3.78
CA GLY A 448 -0.31 24.59 4.51
C GLY A 448 -0.54 24.01 5.91
N GLN A 449 -1.77 24.04 6.44
CA GLN A 449 -2.11 23.38 7.70
C GLN A 449 -2.55 21.93 7.45
N ALA A 450 -2.09 21.00 8.30
CA ALA A 450 -2.56 19.61 8.27
C ALA A 450 -4.07 19.53 8.56
N CYS A 451 -4.79 18.74 7.75
CA CYS A 451 -6.19 18.41 7.99
C CYS A 451 -6.30 17.02 8.61
N ILE A 452 -7.28 16.81 9.49
CA ILE A 452 -7.63 15.48 9.96
C ILE A 452 -8.05 14.59 8.79
N MET A 453 -7.66 13.32 8.82
CA MET A 453 -8.00 12.32 7.79
C MET A 453 -9.46 11.86 7.90
N LEU A 454 -10.39 12.81 7.77
CA LEU A 454 -11.83 12.59 7.79
C LEU A 454 -12.44 13.13 6.50
N ALA A 455 -13.14 12.26 5.77
CA ALA A 455 -13.94 12.63 4.61
C ALA A 455 -15.42 12.43 4.95
N GLU A 456 -16.23 13.44 4.64
CA GLU A 456 -17.68 13.38 4.78
C GLU A 456 -18.33 13.32 3.42
N GLU A 457 -19.46 12.62 3.34
CA GLU A 457 -20.31 12.66 2.16
C GLU A 457 -20.90 14.06 2.01
N ARG A 458 -20.71 14.65 0.84
CA ARG A 458 -21.13 16.00 0.49
C ARG A 458 -21.89 15.97 -0.82
N SER A 459 -22.78 16.92 -1.00
CA SER A 459 -23.48 17.14 -2.26
C SER A 459 -23.42 18.62 -2.66
N LEU A 460 -23.24 18.86 -3.95
CA LEU A 460 -23.28 20.20 -4.54
C LEU A 460 -24.18 20.19 -5.78
N SER A 461 -24.93 21.27 -5.98
CA SER A 461 -25.81 21.42 -7.14
C SER A 461 -25.31 22.48 -8.10
N VAL A 462 -25.51 22.23 -9.40
CA VAL A 462 -25.31 23.18 -10.49
C VAL A 462 -26.55 23.21 -11.38
N THR A 463 -26.87 24.37 -11.94
CA THR A 463 -27.97 24.51 -12.91
C THR A 463 -27.43 24.42 -14.32
N LEU A 464 -27.94 23.46 -15.09
CA LEU A 464 -27.68 23.28 -16.50
C LEU A 464 -28.45 24.31 -17.34
N LYS A 465 -27.92 24.63 -18.52
CA LYS A 465 -28.60 25.46 -19.53
C LYS A 465 -29.83 24.73 -20.06
N GLU A 466 -29.70 23.44 -20.34
CA GLU A 466 -30.79 22.57 -20.82
C GLU A 466 -30.97 21.36 -19.88
N PRO A 467 -32.19 20.78 -19.79
CA PRO A 467 -32.42 19.56 -18.99
C PRO A 467 -31.47 18.42 -19.40
N LEU A 468 -31.04 17.58 -18.46
CA LEU A 468 -29.98 16.60 -18.74
C LEU A 468 -30.32 15.67 -19.92
N GLY A 469 -31.56 15.16 -19.97
CA GLY A 469 -32.00 14.23 -21.01
C GLY A 469 -31.18 12.94 -20.99
N ASP A 470 -30.83 12.43 -22.17
CA ASP A 470 -30.03 11.20 -22.33
C ASP A 470 -28.51 11.43 -22.21
N ARG A 471 -28.08 12.68 -21.92
CA ARG A 471 -26.65 13.03 -21.83
C ARG A 471 -26.02 12.39 -20.61
N LYS A 472 -24.84 11.81 -20.80
CA LYS A 472 -24.08 11.18 -19.70
C LYS A 472 -23.42 12.23 -18.82
N VAL A 473 -23.44 12.04 -17.50
CA VAL A 473 -22.66 12.87 -16.58
C VAL A 473 -21.27 12.25 -16.43
N LEU A 474 -20.24 13.01 -16.76
CA LEU A 474 -18.84 12.57 -16.67
C LEU A 474 -18.10 13.38 -15.62
N ASP A 475 -17.33 12.73 -14.77
CA ASP A 475 -16.43 13.41 -13.86
C ASP A 475 -15.20 13.93 -14.64
N ALA A 476 -14.96 15.23 -14.59
CA ALA A 476 -13.88 15.89 -15.35
C ALA A 476 -12.47 15.53 -14.84
N THR A 477 -12.36 15.02 -13.60
CA THR A 477 -11.07 14.62 -13.00
C THR A 477 -10.65 13.24 -13.48
N THR A 478 -11.60 12.30 -13.54
CA THR A 478 -11.35 10.89 -13.83
C THR A 478 -11.73 10.49 -15.26
N GLY A 479 -12.53 11.31 -15.95
CA GLY A 479 -13.13 10.99 -17.25
C GLY A 479 -14.20 9.90 -17.19
N LYS A 480 -14.59 9.45 -16.00
CA LYS A 480 -15.51 8.31 -15.82
C LYS A 480 -16.97 8.78 -15.73
N PRO A 481 -17.93 7.97 -16.21
CA PRO A 481 -19.34 8.26 -16.02
C PRO A 481 -19.72 8.13 -14.54
N LEU A 482 -20.51 9.07 -14.05
CA LEU A 482 -21.11 9.00 -12.72
C LEU A 482 -22.42 8.22 -12.79
N PRO A 483 -22.69 7.28 -11.87
CA PRO A 483 -23.97 6.61 -11.79
C PRO A 483 -25.06 7.56 -11.29
N ARG A 484 -26.26 7.41 -11.85
CA ARG A 484 -27.47 8.10 -11.38
C ARG A 484 -27.99 7.42 -10.11
N GLN A 485 -28.43 8.21 -9.13
CA GLN A 485 -29.11 7.74 -7.92
C GLN A 485 -30.55 7.29 -8.17
#